data_AF-A0A528EWY6-F1
#
_entry.id   AF-A0A528EWY6-F1
#
_cell.length_a   1.000
_cell.length_b   1.000
_cell.length_c   1.000
_cell.angle_alpha   90.00
_cell.angle_beta   90.00
_cell.angle_gamma   90.00
#
_symmetry.space_group_name_H-M   'P 1'
#
loop_
_entity.id
_entity.type
_entity.pdbx_description
1 polymer ?
#
loop_
_entity_poly.entity_id
_entity_poly.type
_entity_poly.pdbx_seq_one_letter_code
_entity_poly.pdbx_strand_id
1 'polypeptide(L)'
;VISDPDRTMKVGISSPHLIAAAAICDPELTMTCPPGLTAIAGADALTHAIEAFTAVRRGTDPNLPQQHVFIGKSALTDHFALLAIKLLGRSLEKAYRDPDEDARTEVMMGALAAGCAFGTAGTAAAHAVQYPVGALTHTAHGLGVATMLPYVMKYNRVAAAAEMTEIGLALGLDGKERSTGEMADAAIDEIGRLFGAIGITPTLAKLGLPADKLDWTAEQALGIDRLIKNNPRPFDLAAMRGLIQAAYDGDLAACVM
;
A
#
# COMPACT_ATOMS: atom_id res chain seq x y z
N VAL A 1 10.20 -8.08 -9.79
CA VAL A 1 9.58 -7.25 -10.84
C VAL A 1 10.67 -6.88 -11.83
N ILE A 2 10.46 -7.07 -13.14
CA ILE A 2 11.44 -6.81 -14.20
C ILE A 2 10.83 -5.86 -15.24
N SER A 3 11.62 -4.97 -15.81
CA SER A 3 11.22 -4.16 -16.96
C SER A 3 11.43 -4.94 -18.25
N ASP A 4 10.38 -5.06 -19.06
CA ASP A 4 10.42 -5.68 -20.39
C ASP A 4 10.26 -4.57 -21.43
N PRO A 5 11.30 -4.23 -22.23
CA PRO A 5 11.24 -3.12 -23.19
C PRO A 5 10.17 -3.28 -24.27
N ASP A 6 9.76 -4.52 -24.56
CA ASP A 6 8.76 -4.84 -25.58
C ASP A 6 7.32 -4.80 -25.01
N ARG A 7 7.17 -4.66 -23.68
CA ARG A 7 5.90 -4.47 -23.00
C ARG A 7 5.83 -3.06 -22.41
N THR A 8 4.65 -2.45 -22.48
CA THR A 8 4.41 -1.13 -21.90
C THR A 8 4.41 -1.12 -20.37
N MET A 9 4.47 -2.27 -19.69
CA MET A 9 4.38 -2.38 -18.24
C MET A 9 5.41 -3.35 -17.64
N LYS A 10 5.81 -3.08 -16.40
CA LYS A 10 6.66 -3.97 -15.60
C LYS A 10 5.99 -5.34 -15.40
N VAL A 11 6.80 -6.41 -15.45
CA VAL A 11 6.34 -7.79 -15.26
C VAL A 11 6.70 -8.30 -13.86
N GLY A 12 5.71 -8.79 -13.13
CA GLY A 12 5.91 -9.49 -11.86
C GLY A 12 6.04 -10.98 -12.09
N ILE A 13 7.15 -11.58 -11.63
CA ILE A 13 7.36 -13.04 -11.62
C ILE A 13 7.27 -13.48 -10.17
N SER A 14 6.41 -14.46 -9.88
CA SER A 14 6.23 -15.03 -8.54
C SER A 14 6.37 -16.55 -8.63
N SER A 15 7.26 -17.11 -7.82
CA SER A 15 7.51 -18.55 -7.79
C SER A 15 8.12 -18.93 -6.43
N PRO A 16 7.74 -20.07 -5.84
CA PRO A 16 8.39 -20.61 -4.63
C PRO A 16 9.91 -20.80 -4.81
N HIS A 17 10.37 -21.01 -6.05
CA HIS A 17 11.79 -21.15 -6.37
C HIS A 17 12.59 -19.84 -6.31
N LEU A 18 11.93 -18.69 -6.15
CA LEU A 18 12.57 -17.38 -6.01
C LEU A 18 12.68 -16.92 -4.55
N ILE A 19 12.18 -17.71 -3.59
CA ILE A 19 12.29 -17.40 -2.17
C ILE A 19 13.77 -17.54 -1.76
N ALA A 20 14.32 -16.50 -1.14
CA ALA A 20 15.69 -16.52 -0.65
C ALA A 20 15.86 -17.58 0.45
N ALA A 21 16.96 -18.34 0.40
CA ALA A 21 17.29 -19.33 1.43
C ALA A 21 17.58 -18.67 2.80
N ALA A 22 18.11 -17.45 2.77
CA ALA A 22 18.33 -16.61 3.93
C ALA A 22 18.15 -15.13 3.54
N ALA A 23 17.64 -14.32 4.47
CA ALA A 23 17.58 -12.87 4.36
C ALA A 23 18.35 -12.24 5.52
N ILE A 24 19.23 -11.29 5.22
CA ILE A 24 19.97 -10.52 6.21
C ILE A 24 19.39 -9.11 6.20
N CYS A 25 18.75 -8.74 7.31
CA CYS A 25 18.16 -7.42 7.52
C CYS A 25 19.02 -6.69 8.56
N ASP A 26 20.00 -5.92 8.09
CA ASP A 26 20.92 -5.17 8.92
C ASP A 26 20.68 -3.65 8.78
N PRO A 27 20.18 -2.96 9.84
CA PRO A 27 19.84 -1.54 9.78
C PRO A 27 21.06 -0.64 9.53
N GLU A 28 22.28 -1.07 9.86
CA GLU A 28 23.51 -0.31 9.60
C GLU A 28 23.68 -0.01 8.10
N LEU A 29 23.25 -0.94 7.25
CA LEU A 29 23.29 -0.81 5.79
C LEU A 29 22.33 0.26 5.24
N THR A 30 21.47 0.84 6.08
CA THR A 30 20.49 1.86 5.69
C THR A 30 20.80 3.25 6.23
N MET A 31 21.78 3.38 7.13
CA MET A 31 22.09 4.64 7.82
C MET A 31 22.43 5.79 6.87
N THR A 32 23.08 5.48 5.74
CA THR A 32 23.51 6.46 4.73
C THR A 32 22.50 6.67 3.61
N CYS A 33 21.34 5.99 3.63
CA CYS A 33 20.31 6.19 2.62
C CYS A 33 19.77 7.63 2.67
N PRO A 34 19.62 8.31 1.51
CA PRO A 34 19.01 9.63 1.47
C PRO A 34 17.61 9.65 2.14
N PRO A 35 17.21 10.75 2.78
CA PRO A 35 15.88 10.87 3.38
C PRO A 35 14.76 10.50 2.41
N GLY A 36 14.81 11.00 1.18
CA GLY A 36 13.81 10.70 0.15
C GLY A 36 13.67 9.20 -0.15
N LEU A 37 14.77 8.44 -0.18
CA LEU A 37 14.73 6.97 -0.36
C LEU A 37 14.07 6.28 0.84
N THR A 38 14.37 6.76 2.05
CA THR A 38 13.78 6.27 3.30
C THR A 38 12.28 6.48 3.32
N ALA A 39 11.82 7.68 2.94
CA ALA A 39 10.41 8.03 2.87
C ALA A 39 9.65 7.13 1.90
N ILE A 40 10.10 7.02 0.64
CA ILE A 40 9.38 6.24 -0.37
C ILE A 40 9.40 4.74 -0.06
N ALA A 41 10.51 4.19 0.47
CA ALA A 41 10.60 2.77 0.79
C ALA A 41 9.78 2.40 2.03
N GLY A 42 9.79 3.24 3.07
CA GLY A 42 8.97 3.03 4.26
C GLY A 42 7.48 3.21 3.98
N ALA A 43 7.11 4.18 3.12
CA ALA A 43 5.73 4.37 2.71
C ALA A 43 5.21 3.18 1.89
N ASP A 44 6.04 2.65 0.97
CA ASP A 44 5.76 1.40 0.24
C ASP A 44 5.50 0.23 1.20
N ALA A 45 6.37 0.04 2.20
CA ALA A 45 6.21 -0.97 3.23
C ALA A 45 4.93 -0.80 4.06
N LEU A 46 4.54 0.43 4.39
CA LEU A 46 3.30 0.71 5.10
C LEU A 46 2.08 0.40 4.23
N THR A 47 2.14 0.74 2.95
CA THR A 47 1.12 0.38 1.95
C THR A 47 1.01 -1.14 1.78
N HIS A 48 2.13 -1.87 1.71
CA HIS A 48 2.13 -3.34 1.70
C HIS A 48 1.35 -3.91 2.89
N ALA A 49 1.63 -3.42 4.10
CA ALA A 49 0.98 -3.91 5.31
C ALA A 49 -0.52 -3.61 5.33
N ILE A 50 -0.94 -2.39 4.98
CA ILE A 50 -2.34 -1.98 5.00
C ILE A 50 -3.15 -2.71 3.93
N GLU A 51 -2.63 -2.84 2.71
CA GLU A 51 -3.32 -3.59 1.66
C GLU A 51 -3.38 -5.09 1.96
N ALA A 52 -2.32 -5.67 2.54
CA ALA A 52 -2.36 -7.07 2.98
C ALA A 52 -3.39 -7.30 4.09
N PHE A 53 -3.48 -6.37 5.05
CA PHE A 53 -4.40 -6.45 6.18
C PHE A 53 -5.87 -6.25 5.77
N THR A 54 -6.10 -5.45 4.75
CA THR A 54 -7.44 -5.20 4.20
C THR A 54 -7.79 -6.10 3.02
N ALA A 55 -6.88 -6.98 2.58
CA ALA A 55 -7.11 -7.88 1.47
C ALA A 55 -8.33 -8.78 1.70
N VAL A 56 -8.93 -9.26 0.60
CA VAL A 56 -10.03 -10.22 0.67
C VAL A 56 -9.62 -11.47 1.44
N ARG A 57 -10.49 -11.94 2.33
CA ARG A 57 -10.34 -13.26 2.96
C ARG A 57 -10.85 -14.33 1.98
N ARG A 58 -9.98 -15.22 1.53
CA ARG A 58 -10.38 -16.37 0.69
C ARG A 58 -10.76 -17.56 1.57
N GLY A 59 -11.53 -18.49 0.99
CA GLY A 59 -11.97 -19.71 1.67
C GLY A 59 -10.82 -20.68 1.95
N THR A 60 -11.15 -21.89 2.39
CA THR A 60 -10.19 -22.93 2.77
C THR A 60 -9.93 -23.95 1.64
N ASP A 61 -10.10 -23.56 0.37
CA ASP A 61 -9.86 -24.48 -0.75
C ASP A 61 -8.36 -24.82 -0.82
N PRO A 62 -7.99 -26.12 -0.70
CA PRO A 62 -6.59 -26.54 -0.72
C PRO A 62 -5.89 -26.25 -2.06
N ASN A 63 -6.63 -25.95 -3.12
CA ASN A 63 -6.10 -25.61 -4.43
C ASN A 63 -5.84 -24.10 -4.63
N LEU A 64 -6.14 -23.26 -3.64
CA LEU A 64 -5.92 -21.81 -3.74
C LEU A 64 -4.48 -21.43 -4.10
N PRO A 65 -3.42 -22.03 -3.51
CA PRO A 65 -2.05 -21.70 -3.87
C PRO A 65 -1.66 -22.06 -5.31
N GLN A 66 -2.38 -23.00 -5.94
CA GLN A 66 -2.16 -23.40 -7.33
C GLN A 66 -2.93 -22.50 -8.31
N GLN A 67 -4.03 -21.89 -7.86
CA GLN A 67 -4.89 -21.02 -8.67
C GLN A 67 -4.53 -19.54 -8.56
N HIS A 68 -3.93 -19.14 -7.45
CA HIS A 68 -3.64 -17.74 -7.15
C HIS A 68 -2.21 -17.56 -6.64
N VAL A 69 -1.57 -16.49 -7.11
CA VAL A 69 -0.26 -16.05 -6.58
C VAL A 69 -0.39 -15.60 -5.12
N PHE A 70 -1.50 -14.92 -4.78
CA PHE A 70 -1.82 -14.45 -3.44
C PHE A 70 -3.13 -15.07 -2.98
N ILE A 71 -3.15 -15.59 -1.76
CA ILE A 71 -4.30 -16.36 -1.25
C ILE A 71 -5.18 -15.55 -0.29
N GLY A 72 -4.96 -14.23 -0.21
CA GLY A 72 -5.73 -13.33 0.65
C GLY A 72 -5.33 -13.39 2.13
N LYS A 73 -5.98 -12.56 2.94
CA LYS A 73 -5.60 -12.39 4.36
C LYS A 73 -5.93 -13.62 5.23
N SER A 74 -5.12 -13.82 6.26
CA SER A 74 -5.21 -14.89 7.27
C SER A 74 -4.77 -14.36 8.64
N ALA A 75 -5.04 -15.09 9.72
CA ALA A 75 -4.62 -14.67 11.06
C ALA A 75 -3.10 -14.43 11.17
N LEU A 76 -2.29 -15.21 10.44
CA LEU A 76 -0.83 -15.06 10.47
C LEU A 76 -0.38 -13.81 9.69
N THR A 77 -0.94 -13.56 8.51
CA THR A 77 -0.62 -12.35 7.74
C THR A 77 -1.11 -11.10 8.46
N ASP A 78 -2.26 -11.19 9.14
CA ASP A 78 -2.85 -10.12 9.92
C ASP A 78 -1.94 -9.72 11.09
N HIS A 79 -1.36 -10.71 11.78
CA HIS A 79 -0.37 -10.47 12.84
C HIS A 79 0.85 -9.69 12.33
N PHE A 80 1.43 -10.13 11.22
CA PHE A 80 2.58 -9.46 10.62
C PHE A 80 2.24 -8.05 10.10
N ALA A 81 1.06 -7.87 9.50
CA ALA A 81 0.64 -6.58 8.99
C ALA A 81 0.45 -5.55 10.11
N LEU A 82 -0.21 -5.92 11.22
CA LEU A 82 -0.39 -5.03 12.37
C LEU A 82 0.95 -4.71 13.06
N LEU A 83 1.87 -5.67 13.13
CA LEU A 83 3.24 -5.41 13.61
C LEU A 83 3.94 -4.38 12.71
N ALA A 84 3.85 -4.54 11.39
CA ALA A 84 4.43 -3.62 10.42
C ALA A 84 3.85 -2.21 10.54
N ILE A 85 2.53 -2.07 10.59
CA ILE A 85 1.82 -0.79 10.75
C ILE A 85 2.27 -0.09 12.03
N LYS A 86 2.35 -0.82 13.14
CA LYS A 86 2.78 -0.26 14.43
C LYS A 86 4.22 0.26 14.40
N LEU A 87 5.14 -0.52 13.84
CA LEU A 87 6.55 -0.16 13.79
C LEU A 87 6.78 1.01 12.83
N LEU A 88 6.22 0.94 11.62
CA LEU A 88 6.38 2.00 10.60
C LEU A 88 5.68 3.28 11.02
N GLY A 89 4.46 3.20 11.58
CA GLY A 89 3.69 4.35 12.03
C GLY A 89 4.41 5.20 13.08
N ARG A 90 5.15 4.56 14.01
CA ARG A 90 5.88 5.28 15.06
C ARG A 90 7.30 5.72 14.68
N SER A 91 7.94 5.05 13.73
CA SER A 91 9.38 5.23 13.46
C SER A 91 9.69 5.91 12.14
N LEU A 92 8.83 5.80 11.11
CA LEU A 92 9.17 6.23 9.77
C LEU A 92 9.41 7.75 9.66
N GLU A 93 8.59 8.55 10.33
CA GLU A 93 8.76 10.01 10.34
C GLU A 93 10.10 10.42 10.98
N LYS A 94 10.51 9.72 12.04
CA LYS A 94 11.82 9.92 12.69
C LYS A 94 12.97 9.47 11.79
N ALA A 95 12.89 8.27 11.22
CA ALA A 95 13.90 7.74 10.29
C ALA A 95 14.09 8.62 9.05
N TYR A 96 13.05 9.36 8.63
CA TYR A 96 13.13 10.33 7.55
C TYR A 96 13.84 11.63 7.97
N ARG A 97 13.50 12.20 9.13
CA ARG A 97 13.96 13.54 9.55
C ARG A 97 15.28 13.54 10.30
N ASP A 98 15.43 12.63 11.24
CA ASP A 98 16.55 12.55 12.17
C ASP A 98 16.84 11.07 12.47
N PRO A 99 17.45 10.35 11.51
CA PRO A 99 17.65 8.92 11.62
C PRO A 99 18.64 8.57 12.71
N ASP A 100 18.22 7.71 13.63
CA ASP A 100 19.09 6.94 14.51
C ASP A 100 18.92 5.43 14.27
N GLU A 101 19.79 4.64 14.91
CA GLU A 101 19.82 3.19 14.77
C GLU A 101 18.48 2.55 15.17
N ASP A 102 17.85 3.05 16.24
CA ASP A 102 16.54 2.56 16.69
C ASP A 102 15.46 2.80 15.64
N ALA A 103 15.35 4.02 15.09
CA ALA A 103 14.36 4.32 14.06
C ALA A 103 14.59 3.50 12.78
N ARG A 104 15.85 3.30 12.37
CA ARG A 104 16.20 2.44 11.21
C ARG A 104 15.87 0.97 11.46
N THR A 105 16.16 0.48 12.66
CA THR A 105 15.83 -0.88 13.09
C THR A 105 14.33 -1.13 13.04
N GLU A 106 13.53 -0.20 13.55
CA GLU A 106 12.07 -0.33 13.52
C GLU A 106 11.49 -0.24 12.12
N VAL A 107 11.98 0.67 11.27
CA VAL A 107 11.57 0.74 9.86
C VAL A 107 11.92 -0.55 9.13
N MET A 108 13.12 -1.09 9.34
CA MET A 108 13.56 -2.34 8.72
C MET A 108 12.74 -3.54 9.18
N MET A 109 12.50 -3.68 10.49
CA MET A 109 11.66 -4.75 11.03
C MET A 109 10.21 -4.61 10.55
N GLY A 110 9.69 -3.39 10.48
CA GLY A 110 8.37 -3.09 9.93
C GLY A 110 8.27 -3.49 8.45
N ALA A 111 9.28 -3.17 7.64
CA ALA A 111 9.33 -3.57 6.24
C ALA A 111 9.43 -5.09 6.05
N LEU A 112 10.22 -5.78 6.89
CA LEU A 112 10.28 -7.24 6.90
C LEU A 112 8.93 -7.86 7.26
N ALA A 113 8.28 -7.37 8.31
CA ALA A 113 6.96 -7.82 8.73
C ALA A 113 5.91 -7.58 7.64
N ALA A 114 5.95 -6.42 6.96
CA ALA A 114 5.09 -6.16 5.81
C ALA A 114 5.32 -7.20 4.69
N GLY A 115 6.58 -7.55 4.42
CA GLY A 115 6.97 -8.63 3.50
C GLY A 115 6.36 -9.99 3.86
N CYS A 116 6.42 -10.37 5.14
CA CYS A 116 5.79 -11.60 5.64
C CYS A 116 4.25 -11.58 5.50
N ALA A 117 3.62 -10.40 5.59
CA ALA A 117 2.19 -10.26 5.38
C ALA A 117 1.81 -10.35 3.89
N PHE A 118 2.30 -9.43 3.06
CA PHE A 118 1.88 -9.32 1.66
C PHE A 118 2.39 -10.49 0.81
N GLY A 119 3.51 -11.13 1.19
CA GLY A 119 4.04 -12.29 0.47
C GLY A 119 3.03 -13.45 0.34
N THR A 120 2.08 -13.55 1.28
CA THR A 120 0.96 -14.49 1.22
C THR A 120 -0.36 -13.80 0.87
N ALA A 121 -0.68 -12.70 1.56
CA ALA A 121 -1.97 -12.03 1.41
C ALA A 121 -2.12 -11.26 0.11
N GLY A 122 -1.02 -10.82 -0.49
CA GLY A 122 -0.98 -9.93 -1.64
C GLY A 122 -1.21 -8.46 -1.29
N THR A 123 -1.10 -7.63 -2.32
CA THR A 123 -1.45 -6.20 -2.30
C THR A 123 -2.74 -5.96 -3.07
N ALA A 124 -3.17 -4.71 -3.23
CA ALA A 124 -4.47 -4.36 -3.78
C ALA A 124 -4.40 -3.16 -4.74
N ALA A 125 -5.43 -2.30 -4.70
CA ALA A 125 -5.68 -1.29 -5.73
C ALA A 125 -4.61 -0.19 -5.79
N ALA A 126 -3.95 0.19 -4.70
CA ALA A 126 -2.90 1.22 -4.73
C ALA A 126 -1.71 0.74 -5.57
N HIS A 127 -1.30 -0.52 -5.38
CA HIS A 127 -0.27 -1.15 -6.21
C HIS A 127 -0.71 -1.32 -7.66
N ALA A 128 -1.98 -1.70 -7.91
CA ALA A 128 -2.52 -1.84 -9.26
C ALA A 128 -2.46 -0.50 -10.02
N VAL A 129 -2.94 0.59 -9.42
CA VAL A 129 -2.95 1.92 -10.04
C VAL A 129 -1.53 2.43 -10.30
N GLN A 130 -0.57 2.12 -9.41
CA GLN A 130 0.79 2.63 -9.59
C GLN A 130 1.52 2.04 -10.81
N TYR A 131 1.07 0.92 -11.38
CA TYR A 131 1.72 0.33 -12.55
C TYR A 131 1.57 1.21 -13.81
N PRO A 132 0.35 1.59 -14.25
CA PRO A 132 0.17 2.54 -15.34
C PRO A 132 0.66 3.95 -14.99
N VAL A 133 0.46 4.43 -13.75
CA VAL A 133 0.97 5.75 -13.33
C VAL A 133 2.49 5.80 -13.44
N GLY A 134 3.20 4.81 -12.91
CA GLY A 134 4.66 4.72 -13.00
C GLY A 134 5.17 4.57 -14.43
N ALA A 135 4.40 3.92 -15.32
CA ALA A 135 4.74 3.82 -16.75
C ALA A 135 4.66 5.18 -17.47
N LEU A 136 3.68 6.02 -17.12
CA LEU A 136 3.49 7.34 -17.75
C LEU A 136 4.37 8.45 -17.15
N THR A 137 4.64 8.37 -15.85
CA THR A 137 5.27 9.48 -15.10
C THR A 137 6.71 9.20 -14.70
N HIS A 138 7.18 7.96 -14.85
CA HIS A 138 8.45 7.48 -14.30
C HIS A 138 8.58 7.70 -12.77
N THR A 139 7.46 7.86 -12.08
CA THR A 139 7.42 8.01 -10.62
C THR A 139 7.99 6.78 -9.92
N ALA A 140 8.81 7.00 -8.89
CA ALA A 140 9.35 5.94 -8.06
C ALA A 140 8.20 5.11 -7.45
N HIS A 141 8.36 3.79 -7.36
CA HIS A 141 7.26 2.88 -7.01
C HIS A 141 6.57 3.26 -5.69
N GLY A 142 7.35 3.35 -4.61
CA GLY A 142 6.88 3.71 -3.27
C GLY A 142 6.17 5.06 -3.19
N LEU A 143 6.63 6.05 -3.97
CA LEU A 143 6.00 7.37 -4.01
C LEU A 143 4.56 7.27 -4.52
N GLY A 144 4.35 6.63 -5.67
CA GLY A 144 3.01 6.59 -6.26
C GLY A 144 2.04 5.61 -5.60
N VAL A 145 2.51 4.49 -5.02
CA VAL A 145 1.62 3.66 -4.19
C VAL A 145 1.16 4.41 -2.93
N ALA A 146 2.07 5.17 -2.31
CA ALA A 146 1.77 5.96 -1.12
C ALA A 146 0.81 7.12 -1.45
N THR A 147 0.98 7.78 -2.60
CA THR A 147 0.02 8.76 -3.12
C THR A 147 -1.38 8.18 -3.24
N MET A 148 -1.52 6.94 -3.69
CA MET A 148 -2.82 6.31 -3.92
C MET A 148 -3.48 5.75 -2.66
N LEU A 149 -2.70 5.36 -1.65
CA LEU A 149 -3.22 4.61 -0.51
C LEU A 149 -4.38 5.32 0.23
N PRO A 150 -4.32 6.63 0.57
CA PRO A 150 -5.45 7.28 1.25
C PRO A 150 -6.77 7.19 0.48
N TYR A 151 -6.73 7.37 -0.85
CA TYR A 151 -7.91 7.26 -1.72
C TYR A 151 -8.46 5.84 -1.75
N VAL A 152 -7.57 4.84 -1.84
CA VAL A 152 -7.94 3.42 -1.81
C VAL A 152 -8.53 3.04 -0.45
N MET A 153 -7.97 3.52 0.65
CA MET A 153 -8.55 3.32 1.99
C MET A 153 -9.93 3.97 2.07
N LYS A 154 -10.10 5.20 1.55
CA LYS A 154 -11.42 5.86 1.57
C LYS A 154 -12.47 5.08 0.78
N TYR A 155 -12.10 4.59 -0.41
CA TYR A 155 -12.97 3.72 -1.21
C TYR A 155 -13.31 2.41 -0.47
N ASN A 156 -12.32 1.79 0.18
CA ASN A 156 -12.49 0.53 0.90
C ASN A 156 -13.18 0.66 2.26
N ARG A 157 -13.38 1.88 2.77
CA ARG A 157 -13.94 2.13 4.11
C ARG A 157 -15.27 1.40 4.34
N VAL A 158 -16.12 1.32 3.32
CA VAL A 158 -17.43 0.63 3.42
C VAL A 158 -17.27 -0.88 3.66
N ALA A 159 -16.21 -1.49 3.14
CA ALA A 159 -15.97 -2.94 3.23
C ALA A 159 -14.98 -3.33 4.34
N ALA A 160 -14.14 -2.39 4.82
CA ALA A 160 -13.00 -2.67 5.70
C ALA A 160 -12.91 -1.70 6.90
N ALA A 161 -14.03 -1.13 7.37
CA ALA A 161 -14.04 -0.20 8.50
C ALA A 161 -13.50 -0.81 9.82
N ALA A 162 -13.78 -2.10 10.05
CA ALA A 162 -13.28 -2.82 11.22
C ALA A 162 -11.74 -2.96 11.15
N GLU A 163 -11.22 -3.39 10.00
CA GLU A 163 -9.77 -3.43 9.76
C GLU A 163 -9.14 -2.04 9.89
N MET A 164 -9.76 -0.98 9.36
CA MET A 164 -9.25 0.39 9.49
C MET A 164 -9.25 0.87 10.94
N THR A 165 -10.18 0.39 11.76
CA THR A 165 -10.14 0.65 13.21
C THR A 165 -8.90 0.03 13.84
N GLU A 166 -8.58 -1.23 13.52
CA GLU A 166 -7.37 -1.90 14.02
C GLU A 166 -6.08 -1.25 13.50
N ILE A 167 -6.08 -0.78 12.24
CA ILE A 167 -4.99 0.04 11.68
C ILE A 167 -4.80 1.31 12.52
N GLY A 168 -5.87 2.05 12.81
CA GLY A 168 -5.82 3.26 13.64
C GLY A 168 -5.25 3.00 15.03
N LEU A 169 -5.67 1.91 15.68
CA LEU A 169 -5.12 1.51 16.99
C LEU A 169 -3.63 1.13 16.89
N ALA A 170 -3.22 0.43 15.83
CA ALA A 170 -1.82 0.07 15.59
C ALA A 170 -0.94 1.30 15.34
N LEU A 171 -1.48 2.34 14.70
CA LEU A 171 -0.84 3.66 14.54
C LEU A 171 -0.78 4.47 15.85
N GLY A 172 -1.39 3.99 16.93
CA GLY A 172 -1.37 4.65 18.24
C GLY A 172 -2.47 5.67 18.46
N LEU A 173 -3.52 5.69 17.62
CA LEU A 173 -4.67 6.56 17.82
C LEU A 173 -5.51 6.09 19.03
N ASP A 174 -6.04 7.03 19.80
CA ASP A 174 -6.98 6.70 20.88
C ASP A 174 -8.34 6.30 20.27
N GLY A 175 -8.78 5.10 20.63
CA GLY A 175 -10.07 4.55 20.22
C GLY A 175 -11.21 4.85 21.18
N LYS A 176 -10.93 5.48 22.33
CA LYS A 176 -11.98 5.83 23.30
C LYS A 176 -13.02 6.75 22.66
N GLU A 177 -14.28 6.44 22.89
CA GLU A 177 -15.44 7.25 22.48
C GLU A 177 -15.64 7.41 20.96
N ARG A 178 -14.87 6.72 20.13
CA ARG A 178 -15.03 6.73 18.67
C ARG A 178 -15.77 5.49 18.19
N SER A 179 -16.73 5.69 17.29
CA SER A 179 -17.34 4.61 16.51
C SER A 179 -16.34 3.99 15.53
N THR A 180 -16.64 2.79 15.03
CA THR A 180 -15.85 2.14 13.96
C THR A 180 -15.64 3.04 12.75
N GLY A 181 -16.67 3.82 12.37
CA GLY A 181 -16.58 4.75 11.24
C GLY A 181 -15.63 5.91 11.51
N GLU A 182 -15.72 6.52 12.69
CA GLU A 182 -14.83 7.62 13.10
C GLU A 182 -13.39 7.14 13.25
N MET A 183 -13.18 5.93 13.74
CA MET A 183 -11.85 5.32 13.80
C MET A 183 -11.28 5.04 12.42
N ALA A 184 -12.10 4.57 11.48
CA ALA A 184 -11.65 4.34 10.12
C ALA A 184 -11.24 5.64 9.42
N ASP A 185 -12.02 6.71 9.57
CA ASP A 185 -11.67 8.03 9.03
C ASP A 185 -10.39 8.59 9.68
N ALA A 186 -10.27 8.48 11.01
CA ALA A 186 -9.07 8.92 11.72
C ALA A 186 -7.80 8.17 11.28
N ALA A 187 -7.91 6.87 10.97
CA ALA A 187 -6.79 6.09 10.43
C ALA A 187 -6.38 6.59 9.02
N ILE A 188 -7.35 6.92 8.17
CA ILE A 188 -7.09 7.47 6.83
C ILE A 188 -6.38 8.83 6.94
N ASP A 189 -6.88 9.70 7.84
CA ASP A 189 -6.31 11.02 8.08
C ASP A 189 -4.87 10.93 8.63
N GLU A 190 -4.60 9.99 9.54
CA GLU A 190 -3.26 9.78 10.09
C GLU A 190 -2.27 9.27 9.04
N ILE A 191 -2.69 8.38 8.14
CA ILE A 191 -1.87 7.96 6.99
C ILE A 191 -1.57 9.16 6.08
N GLY A 192 -2.58 9.97 5.77
CA GLY A 192 -2.40 11.20 4.99
C GLY A 192 -1.42 12.17 5.66
N ARG A 193 -1.53 12.37 6.98
CA ARG A 193 -0.63 13.20 7.79
C ARG A 193 0.80 12.67 7.75
N LEU A 194 1.01 11.39 8.04
CA LEU A 194 2.33 10.75 8.05
C LEU A 194 3.00 10.86 6.67
N PHE A 195 2.27 10.59 5.60
CA PHE A 195 2.76 10.70 4.22
C PHE A 195 3.12 12.14 3.85
N GLY A 196 2.29 13.12 4.22
CA GLY A 196 2.64 14.54 4.08
C GLY A 196 3.90 14.92 4.87
N ALA A 197 4.04 14.39 6.10
CA ALA A 197 5.16 14.66 6.99
C ALA A 197 6.52 14.16 6.48
N ILE A 198 6.52 13.12 5.63
CA ILE A 198 7.71 12.55 4.98
C ILE A 198 7.85 12.92 3.49
N GLY A 199 7.03 13.86 3.00
CA GLY A 199 7.17 14.42 1.66
C GLY A 199 6.56 13.59 0.52
N ILE A 200 5.64 12.67 0.81
CA ILE A 200 4.85 11.99 -0.23
C ILE A 200 3.95 13.01 -0.92
N THR A 201 3.97 12.98 -2.25
CA THR A 201 3.13 13.85 -3.08
C THR A 201 1.67 13.39 -3.01
N PRO A 202 0.69 14.28 -2.75
CA PRO A 202 -0.66 13.84 -2.41
C PRO A 202 -1.59 13.56 -3.60
N THR A 203 -1.23 13.92 -4.83
CA THR A 203 -2.13 13.78 -6.00
C THR A 203 -1.42 13.26 -7.24
N LEU A 204 -2.17 12.57 -8.11
CA LEU A 204 -1.67 12.09 -9.39
C LEU A 204 -1.28 13.24 -10.34
N ALA A 205 -2.01 14.37 -10.29
CA ALA A 205 -1.65 15.56 -11.07
C ALA A 205 -0.26 16.09 -10.70
N LYS A 206 0.08 16.12 -9.40
CA LYS A 206 1.41 16.55 -8.93
C LYS A 206 2.51 15.53 -9.22
N LEU A 207 2.16 14.26 -9.39
CA LEU A 207 3.08 13.23 -9.92
C LEU A 207 3.30 13.36 -11.44
N GLY A 208 2.59 14.26 -12.12
CA GLY A 208 2.72 14.49 -13.55
C GLY A 208 1.90 13.53 -14.40
N LEU A 209 0.87 12.88 -13.86
CA LEU A 209 -0.07 12.10 -14.67
C LEU A 209 -0.75 13.04 -15.69
N PRO A 210 -0.78 12.73 -16.98
CA PRO A 210 -1.48 13.57 -17.95
C PRO A 210 -3.01 13.47 -17.81
N ALA A 211 -3.71 14.62 -17.86
CA ALA A 211 -5.17 14.69 -17.73
C ALA A 211 -5.92 13.90 -18.83
N ASP A 212 -5.33 13.75 -20.02
CA ASP A 212 -5.89 12.97 -21.13
C ASP A 212 -5.65 11.45 -20.99
N LYS A 213 -4.98 11.01 -19.91
CA LYS A 213 -4.67 9.60 -19.63
C LYS A 213 -5.43 9.01 -18.45
N LEU A 214 -6.37 9.73 -17.84
CA LEU A 214 -7.11 9.23 -16.67
C LEU A 214 -7.91 7.96 -17.00
N ASP A 215 -8.66 7.97 -18.11
CA ASP A 215 -9.43 6.81 -18.57
C ASP A 215 -8.54 5.60 -18.88
N TRP A 216 -7.45 5.84 -19.62
CA TRP A 216 -6.47 4.80 -19.92
C TRP A 216 -5.88 4.20 -18.65
N THR A 217 -5.54 5.04 -17.67
CA THR A 217 -4.98 4.63 -16.38
C THR A 217 -5.97 3.75 -15.63
N ALA A 218 -7.26 4.11 -15.61
CA ALA A 218 -8.30 3.31 -14.99
C ALA A 218 -8.46 1.94 -15.65
N GLU A 219 -8.47 1.87 -16.98
CA GLU A 219 -8.55 0.61 -17.74
C GLU A 219 -7.34 -0.29 -17.49
N GLN A 220 -6.13 0.27 -17.53
CA GLN A 220 -4.91 -0.50 -17.27
C GLN A 220 -4.84 -1.00 -15.82
N ALA A 221 -5.20 -0.16 -14.84
CA ALA A 221 -5.22 -0.55 -13.44
C ALA A 221 -6.22 -1.69 -13.20
N LEU A 222 -7.42 -1.59 -13.78
CA LEU A 222 -8.45 -2.64 -13.69
C LEU A 222 -7.99 -3.96 -14.33
N GLY A 223 -7.20 -3.88 -15.41
CA GLY A 223 -6.60 -5.03 -16.09
C GLY A 223 -5.55 -5.80 -15.27
N ILE A 224 -5.08 -5.25 -14.14
CA ILE A 224 -4.15 -5.94 -13.23
C ILE A 224 -4.95 -6.85 -12.28
N ASP A 225 -5.61 -7.82 -12.90
CA ASP A 225 -6.62 -8.70 -12.31
C ASP A 225 -6.18 -9.34 -10.99
N ARG A 226 -4.90 -9.76 -10.90
CA ARG A 226 -4.34 -10.39 -9.69
C ARG A 226 -4.39 -9.50 -8.44
N LEU A 227 -4.27 -8.18 -8.60
CA LEU A 227 -4.29 -7.21 -7.48
C LEU A 227 -5.70 -6.69 -7.24
N ILE A 228 -6.44 -6.40 -8.31
CA ILE A 228 -7.81 -5.91 -8.22
C ILE A 228 -8.74 -6.94 -7.56
N LYS A 229 -8.63 -8.23 -7.91
CA LYS A 229 -9.38 -9.32 -7.26
C LYS A 229 -9.00 -9.55 -5.80
N ASN A 230 -7.95 -8.90 -5.31
CA ASN A 230 -7.51 -9.00 -3.92
C ASN A 230 -8.06 -7.86 -3.05
N ASN A 231 -8.54 -6.78 -3.67
CA ASN A 231 -9.12 -5.65 -2.97
C ASN A 231 -10.45 -6.04 -2.28
N PRO A 232 -10.71 -5.60 -1.02
CA PRO A 232 -11.90 -6.04 -0.26
C PRO A 232 -13.22 -5.55 -0.85
N ARG A 233 -13.20 -4.38 -1.52
CA ARG A 233 -14.34 -3.83 -2.26
C ARG A 233 -14.11 -4.06 -3.76
N PRO A 234 -15.01 -4.75 -4.49
CA PRO A 234 -14.83 -4.97 -5.92
C PRO A 234 -14.79 -3.67 -6.72
N PHE A 235 -13.89 -3.57 -7.69
CA PHE A 235 -13.86 -2.47 -8.66
C PHE A 235 -14.54 -2.88 -9.97
N ASP A 236 -15.43 -2.00 -10.46
CA ASP A 236 -15.73 -1.92 -11.88
C ASP A 236 -14.98 -0.71 -12.50
N LEU A 237 -15.13 -0.53 -13.81
CA LEU A 237 -14.45 0.57 -14.51
C LEU A 237 -14.95 1.96 -14.07
N ALA A 238 -16.23 2.09 -13.71
CA ALA A 238 -16.78 3.38 -13.25
C ALA A 238 -16.18 3.77 -11.90
N ALA A 239 -16.12 2.83 -10.96
CA ALA A 239 -15.49 3.01 -9.66
C ALA A 239 -13.99 3.31 -9.80
N MET A 240 -13.29 2.61 -10.68
CA MET A 240 -11.86 2.88 -10.92
C MET A 240 -11.64 4.27 -11.53
N ARG A 241 -12.48 4.70 -12.50
CA ARG A 241 -12.44 6.07 -13.03
C ARG A 241 -12.67 7.12 -11.93
N GLY A 242 -13.67 6.90 -11.07
CA GLY A 242 -13.95 7.77 -9.93
C GLY A 242 -12.76 7.88 -8.97
N LEU A 243 -12.12 6.75 -8.64
CA LEU A 243 -10.92 6.71 -7.80
C LEU A 243 -9.76 7.49 -8.44
N ILE A 244 -9.48 7.28 -9.73
CA ILE A 244 -8.41 7.98 -10.45
C ILE A 244 -8.67 9.48 -10.52
N GLN A 245 -9.91 9.89 -10.82
CA GLN A 245 -10.29 11.31 -10.86
C GLN A 245 -10.12 11.98 -9.50
N ALA A 246 -10.62 11.35 -8.43
CA ALA A 246 -10.46 11.82 -7.05
C ALA A 246 -8.98 11.99 -6.67
N ALA A 247 -8.14 11.00 -6.99
CA ALA A 247 -6.71 11.04 -6.73
C ALA A 247 -5.95 12.05 -7.60
N TYR A 248 -6.45 12.35 -8.81
CA TYR A 248 -5.90 13.39 -9.67
C TYR A 248 -6.19 14.79 -9.13
N ASP A 249 -7.43 15.05 -8.77
CA ASP A 249 -7.90 16.35 -8.28
C ASP A 249 -7.47 16.64 -6.83
N GLY A 250 -7.20 15.59 -6.05
CA GLY A 250 -6.95 15.69 -4.62
C GLY A 250 -8.21 15.73 -3.76
N ASP A 251 -9.33 15.24 -4.29
CA ASP A 251 -10.63 15.22 -3.62
C ASP A 251 -10.89 13.84 -2.99
N LEU A 252 -10.42 13.66 -1.76
CA LEU A 252 -10.62 12.41 -1.01
C LEU A 252 -12.10 12.11 -0.75
N ALA A 253 -12.97 13.13 -0.64
CA ALA A 253 -14.38 12.95 -0.35
C ALA A 253 -15.13 12.32 -1.54
N ALA A 254 -14.65 12.54 -2.77
CA ALA A 254 -15.22 11.97 -3.98
C ALA A 254 -15.08 10.42 -4.08
N CYS A 255 -14.20 9.79 -3.28
CA CYS A 255 -14.02 8.33 -3.28
C CYS A 255 -15.17 7.53 -2.65
N VAL A 256 -16.16 8.19 -2.04
CA VAL A 256 -17.27 7.55 -1.30
C VAL A 256 -18.45 7.20 -2.24
N MET A 257 -18.51 7.82 -3.43
CA MET A 257 -19.50 7.52 -4.47
C MET A 257 -19.21 6.22 -5.20
#